data_AF-A0A0G1YTB7-F1
#
_entry.id   AF-A0A0G1YTB7-F1
#
_cell.length_a   1.000
_cell.length_b   1.000
_cell.length_c   1.000
_cell.angle_alpha   90.00
_cell.angle_beta   90.00
_cell.angle_gamma   90.00
#
_symmetry.space_group_name_H-M   'P 1'
#
loop_
_entity.id
_entity.type
_entity.pdbx_description
1 polymer ?
#
loop_
_entity_poly.entity_id
_entity_poly.type
_entity_poly.pdbx_seq_one_letter_code
_entity_poly.pdbx_strand_id
1 'polypeptide(L)'
;MPKELKHEFLKAFFDDEGCMNFRKNESDRKIRGYQKNIAILETIRDLLLDFSISSTILKPNEIKIVGKDNLMKFQREIGFSLGVRINGKRSNSIWKQSLEKREILRRAIASFNPVGSNGVHRTVHN
;
A
#
# COMPACT_ATOMS: atom_id res chain seq x y z
N MET A 1 14.99 17.82 -6.82
CA MET A 1 15.62 16.65 -6.18
C MET A 1 15.78 15.55 -7.22
N PRO A 2 16.95 14.86 -7.31
CA PRO A 2 17.13 13.71 -8.19
C PRO A 2 16.11 12.60 -7.92
N LYS A 3 15.70 11.85 -8.95
CA LYS A 3 14.61 10.86 -8.84
C LYS A 3 14.96 9.75 -7.86
N GLU A 4 16.22 9.33 -7.85
CA GLU A 4 16.78 8.28 -7.00
C GLU A 4 16.71 8.68 -5.53
N LEU A 5 17.02 9.94 -5.22
CA LEU A 5 16.94 10.45 -3.86
C LEU A 5 15.47 10.54 -3.37
N LYS A 6 14.54 10.93 -4.25
CA LYS A 6 13.10 10.90 -3.94
C LYS A 6 12.63 9.47 -3.66
N HIS A 7 13.08 8.51 -4.47
CA HIS A 7 12.80 7.10 -4.30
C HIS A 7 13.28 6.59 -2.93
N GLU A 8 14.57 6.78 -2.62
CA GLU A 8 15.15 6.31 -1.35
C GLU A 8 14.48 6.98 -0.15
N PHE A 9 14.17 8.28 -0.24
CA PHE A 9 13.46 8.99 0.82
C PHE A 9 12.06 8.42 1.06
N LEU A 10 11.26 8.24 0.00
CA LEU A 10 9.93 7.65 0.11
C LEU A 10 10.00 6.22 0.64
N LYS A 11 10.95 5.42 0.15
CA LYS A 11 11.15 4.04 0.59
C LYS A 11 11.45 3.97 2.08
N ALA A 12 12.43 4.75 2.55
CA ALA A 12 12.79 4.83 3.96
C ALA A 12 11.61 5.28 4.84
N PHE A 13 10.86 6.30 4.39
CA PHE A 13 9.65 6.75 5.09
C PHE A 13 8.61 5.62 5.23
N PHE A 14 8.28 4.91 4.16
CA PHE A 14 7.28 3.83 4.21
C PHE A 14 7.79 2.56 4.91
N ASP A 15 9.10 2.32 4.91
CA ASP A 15 9.69 1.22 5.65
C ASP A 15 9.57 1.41 7.16
N ASP A 16 9.69 2.64 7.65
CA ASP A 16 9.56 2.96 9.07
C ASP A 16 8.10 3.21 9.46
N GLU A 17 7.52 4.28 8.92
CA GLU A 17 6.20 4.81 9.30
C GLU A 17 5.03 4.18 8.51
N GLY A 18 5.36 3.51 7.41
CA GLY A 18 4.38 2.93 6.51
C GLY A 18 3.81 1.61 6.99
N CYS A 19 2.56 1.32 6.63
CA CYS A 19 1.95 0.01 6.83
C CYS A 19 0.94 -0.29 5.72
N MET A 20 0.85 -1.56 5.34
CA MET A 20 -0.23 -2.06 4.50
C MET A 20 -1.42 -2.46 5.38
N ASN A 21 -2.51 -1.70 5.34
CA ASN A 21 -3.78 -2.12 5.93
C ASN A 21 -4.57 -2.91 4.90
N PHE A 22 -4.62 -4.22 5.09
CA PHE A 22 -5.34 -5.14 4.23
C PHE A 22 -6.21 -6.07 5.08
N ARG A 23 -7.51 -6.05 4.84
CA ARG A 23 -8.47 -6.94 5.46
C ARG A 23 -9.25 -7.64 4.35
N LYS A 24 -8.98 -8.93 4.12
CA LYS A 24 -9.54 -9.66 2.96
C LYS A 24 -11.08 -9.61 2.90
N ASN A 25 -11.74 -9.64 4.05
CA ASN A 25 -13.19 -9.66 4.19
C ASN A 25 -13.82 -8.26 4.17
N GLU A 26 -12.99 -7.21 4.17
CA GLU A 26 -13.43 -5.85 4.01
C GLU A 26 -12.92 -5.34 2.66
N SER A 27 -13.57 -4.34 2.07
CA SER A 27 -13.02 -3.67 0.88
C SER A 27 -11.85 -2.74 1.23
N ASP A 28 -11.15 -2.98 2.36
CA ASP A 28 -10.07 -2.15 2.88
C ASP A 28 -8.70 -2.63 2.38
N ARG A 29 -8.17 -1.92 1.38
CA ARG A 29 -6.86 -2.13 0.76
C ARG A 29 -6.18 -0.77 0.62
N LYS A 30 -5.35 -0.42 1.60
CA LYS A 30 -4.65 0.87 1.60
C LYS A 30 -3.26 0.78 2.23
N ILE A 31 -2.32 1.50 1.62
CA ILE A 31 -1.05 1.82 2.29
C ILE A 31 -1.29 3.09 3.09
N ARG A 32 -0.81 3.10 4.33
CA ARG A 32 -0.85 4.25 5.24
C ARG A 32 0.57 4.62 5.61
N GLY A 33 0.86 5.90 5.79
CA GLY A 33 2.06 6.40 6.46
C GLY A 33 1.65 7.45 7.48
N TYR A 34 2.24 7.42 8.67
CA TYR A 34 1.88 8.36 9.74
C TYR A 34 2.98 9.38 9.97
N GLN A 35 2.60 10.63 10.21
CA GLN A 35 3.53 11.69 10.60
C GLN A 35 2.77 12.82 11.29
N LYS A 36 3.26 13.29 12.44
CA LYS A 36 2.65 14.36 13.22
C LYS A 36 2.75 15.72 12.52
N ASN A 37 3.80 15.95 11.76
CA ASN A 37 3.97 17.19 11.01
C ASN A 37 3.29 17.12 9.63
N ILE A 38 2.24 17.91 9.45
CA ILE A 38 1.45 17.97 8.22
C ILE A 38 2.28 18.40 6.99
N ALA A 39 3.26 19.29 7.16
CA ALA A 39 4.12 19.75 6.07
C ALA A 39 4.99 18.62 5.50
N ILE A 40 5.37 17.65 6.35
CA ILE A 40 6.07 16.44 5.89
C ILE A 40 5.10 15.57 5.07
N LEU A 41 3.85 15.40 5.51
CA LEU A 41 2.86 14.64 4.74
C LEU A 41 2.55 15.27 3.38
N GLU A 42 2.50 16.61 3.31
CA GLU A 42 2.37 17.36 2.06
C GLU A 42 3.56 17.11 1.14
N THR A 43 4.78 17.16 1.69
CA THR A 43 6.00 16.81 0.95
C THR A 43 5.96 15.38 0.43
N ILE A 44 5.57 14.40 1.26
CA ILE A 44 5.44 13.00 0.84
C ILE A 44 4.40 12.85 -0.28
N ARG A 45 3.25 13.54 -0.18
CA ARG A 45 2.22 13.53 -1.23
C ARG A 45 2.76 14.03 -2.57
N ASP A 46 3.48 15.15 -2.54
CA ASP A 46 4.01 15.78 -3.75
C ASP A 46 5.11 14.91 -4.37
N LEU A 47 5.96 14.30 -3.54
CA LEU A 47 6.96 13.32 -3.99
C LEU A 47 6.32 12.07 -4.60
N LEU A 48 5.21 11.56 -4.03
CA LEU A 48 4.48 10.41 -4.60
C LEU A 48 3.89 10.74 -5.98
N LEU A 49 3.45 11.98 -6.19
CA LEU A 49 2.90 12.42 -7.47
C LEU A 49 3.94 12.35 -8.60
N ASP A 50 5.22 12.59 -8.30
CA ASP A 50 6.32 12.45 -9.26
C ASP A 50 6.50 11.00 -9.77
N PHE A 51 6.01 10.01 -9.00
CA PHE A 51 5.96 8.60 -9.40
C PHE A 51 4.57 8.19 -9.93
N SER A 52 3.71 9.17 -10.23
CA SER A 52 2.33 8.98 -10.68
C SER A 52 1.46 8.20 -9.69
N ILE A 53 1.76 8.28 -8.39
CA ILE A 53 1.01 7.66 -7.29
C ILE A 53 0.14 8.72 -6.63
N SER A 54 -1.18 8.65 -6.82
CA SER A 54 -2.10 9.53 -6.11
C SER A 54 -2.23 9.12 -4.64
N SER A 55 -2.29 10.10 -3.75
CA SER A 55 -2.47 9.87 -2.31
C SER A 55 -3.34 10.96 -1.69
N THR A 56 -3.91 10.66 -0.53
CA THR A 56 -4.76 11.58 0.24
C THR A 56 -4.22 11.73 1.64
N ILE A 57 -4.11 12.96 2.12
CA ILE A 57 -3.79 13.23 3.52
C ILE A 57 -5.08 13.21 4.32
N LEU A 58 -5.17 12.31 5.29
CA LEU A 58 -6.22 12.25 6.29
C LEU A 58 -5.71 12.93 7.55
N LYS A 59 -6.35 14.06 7.91
CA LYS A 59 -6.00 14.80 9.11
C LYS A 59 -6.30 13.96 10.37
N PRO A 60 -5.48 14.08 11.44
CA PRO A 60 -4.39 15.04 11.57
C PRO A 60 -3.03 14.59 10.99
N ASN A 61 -2.79 13.29 10.80
CA ASN A 61 -1.43 12.77 10.77
C ASN A 61 -1.20 11.55 9.87
N GLU A 62 -1.99 11.37 8.81
CA GLU A 62 -1.88 10.21 7.94
C GLU A 62 -1.87 10.57 6.46
N ILE A 63 -1.02 9.89 5.68
CA ILE A 63 -1.13 9.80 4.23
C ILE A 63 -1.62 8.41 3.82
N LYS A 64 -2.56 8.37 2.88
CA LYS A 64 -3.24 7.15 2.42
C LYS A 64 -3.11 6.99 0.91
N ILE A 65 -2.71 5.80 0.47
CA ILE A 65 -2.69 5.37 -0.94
C ILE A 65 -3.72 4.25 -1.12
N VAL A 66 -4.64 4.42 -2.07
CA VAL A 66 -5.75 3.48 -2.35
C VAL A 66 -5.88 3.21 -3.84
N GLY A 67 -6.58 2.12 -4.16
CA GLY A 67 -6.88 1.73 -5.54
C GLY A 67 -5.80 0.83 -6.15
N LYS A 68 -6.23 -0.14 -6.95
CA LYS A 68 -5.36 -1.19 -7.53
C LYS A 68 -4.14 -0.59 -8.23
N ASP A 69 -4.38 0.38 -9.12
CA ASP A 69 -3.32 0.98 -9.95
C ASP A 69 -2.27 1.71 -9.11
N ASN A 70 -2.68 2.47 -8.09
CA ASN A 70 -1.74 3.13 -7.18
C ASN A 70 -0.96 2.12 -6.34
N LEU A 71 -1.60 1.03 -5.88
CA LEU A 71 -0.90 -0.02 -5.13
C LEU A 71 0.13 -0.75 -6.01
N MET A 72 -0.21 -1.01 -7.27
CA MET A 72 0.73 -1.60 -8.25
C MET A 72 1.88 -0.66 -8.58
N LYS A 73 1.60 0.64 -8.80
CA LYS A 73 2.64 1.66 -9.00
C LYS A 73 3.53 1.77 -7.77
N PHE A 74 2.97 1.82 -6.56
CA PHE A 74 3.74 1.84 -5.33
C PHE A 74 4.64 0.60 -5.23
N GLN A 75 4.12 -0.59 -5.49
CA GLN A 75 4.90 -1.83 -5.45
C GLN A 75 6.10 -1.80 -6.40
N ARG A 76 5.92 -1.25 -7.60
CA ARG A 76 6.95 -1.20 -8.64
C ARG A 76 7.96 -0.09 -8.42
N GLU A 77 7.49 1.12 -8.13
CA GLU A 77 8.34 2.31 -8.09
C GLU A 77 9.04 2.49 -6.74
N ILE A 78 8.36 2.25 -5.62
CA ILE A 78 8.86 2.56 -4.26
C ILE A 78 9.05 1.27 -3.44
N GLY A 79 7.97 0.52 -3.26
CA GLY A 79 7.90 -0.74 -2.53
C GLY A 79 8.23 -0.61 -1.05
N PHE A 80 8.29 -1.76 -0.38
CA PHE A 80 8.90 -1.91 0.94
C PHE A 80 10.23 -2.66 0.78
N SER A 81 11.22 -2.34 1.61
CA SER A 81 12.48 -3.08 1.63
C SER A 81 12.31 -4.53 2.08
N LEU A 82 13.24 -5.37 1.64
CA LEU A 82 13.35 -6.76 2.09
C LEU A 82 13.52 -6.82 3.62
N GLY A 83 12.86 -7.77 4.27
CA GLY A 83 12.96 -7.95 5.73
C GLY A 83 12.14 -6.96 6.56
N VAL A 84 11.60 -5.89 5.98
CA VAL A 84 10.74 -4.94 6.71
C VAL A 84 9.40 -5.60 7.04
N ARG A 85 9.15 -5.77 8.33
CA ARG A 85 8.05 -6.57 8.87
C ARG A 85 7.11 -5.77 9.73
N ILE A 86 5.84 -6.16 9.73
CA ILE A 86 4.90 -5.74 10.76
C ILE A 86 5.22 -6.48 12.07
N ASN A 87 5.06 -5.78 13.19
CA ASN A 87 5.21 -6.40 14.50
C ASN A 87 3.90 -7.10 14.91
N GLY A 88 3.88 -8.43 14.83
CA GLY A 88 2.76 -9.27 15.25
C GLY A 88 2.48 -9.26 16.76
N LYS A 89 3.47 -8.89 17.58
CA LYS A 89 3.36 -8.89 19.06
C LYS A 89 2.68 -7.64 19.61
N ARG A 90 2.46 -6.60 18.78
CA ARG A 90 1.68 -5.43 19.22
C ARG A 90 0.24 -5.85 19.54
N SER A 91 -0.29 -5.37 20.66
CA SER A 91 -1.64 -5.70 21.14
C SER A 91 -2.72 -5.45 20.08
N ASN A 92 -2.59 -4.38 19.32
CA ASN A 92 -3.49 -3.98 18.24
C ASN A 92 -3.13 -4.52 16.85
N SER A 93 -2.16 -5.43 16.73
CA SER A 93 -1.82 -6.04 15.44
C SER A 93 -2.96 -6.95 14.96
N ILE A 94 -3.51 -6.66 13.78
CA ILE A 94 -4.54 -7.50 13.14
C ILE A 94 -3.99 -8.85 12.68
N TRP A 95 -2.68 -8.91 12.43
CA TRP A 95 -2.04 -10.08 11.82
C TRP A 95 -1.62 -11.14 12.84
N LYS A 96 -1.43 -10.73 14.10
CA LYS A 96 -0.97 -11.57 15.24
C LYS A 96 0.29 -12.39 14.97
N GLN A 97 1.01 -12.06 13.90
CA GLN A 97 2.22 -12.73 13.44
C GLN A 97 3.12 -11.70 12.72
N SER A 98 4.41 -12.00 12.59
CA SER A 98 5.35 -11.15 11.87
C SER A 98 5.33 -11.49 10.38
N LEU A 99 4.78 -10.59 9.57
CA LEU A 99 4.75 -10.69 8.10
C LEU A 99 5.56 -9.57 7.48
N GLU A 100 6.15 -9.81 6.32
CA GLU A 100 6.77 -8.73 5.55
C GLU A 100 5.70 -7.80 4.98
N LYS A 101 5.94 -6.49 5.08
CA LYS A 101 5.00 -5.48 4.54
C LYS A 101 4.77 -5.69 3.05
N ARG A 102 5.81 -6.08 2.30
CA ARG A 102 5.73 -6.37 0.86
C ARG A 102 4.83 -7.57 0.53
N GLU A 103 4.81 -8.59 1.38
CA GLU A 103 3.95 -9.76 1.19
C GLU A 103 2.48 -9.40 1.40
N ILE A 104 2.20 -8.54 2.39
CA ILE A 104 0.85 -8.03 2.62
C ILE A 104 0.38 -7.19 1.43
N LEU A 105 1.24 -6.32 0.89
CA LEU A 105 0.94 -5.54 -0.32
C LEU A 105 0.65 -6.45 -1.51
N ARG A 106 1.46 -7.49 -1.74
CA ARG A 106 1.24 -8.48 -2.80
C ARG A 106 -0.12 -9.16 -2.66
N ARG A 107 -0.50 -9.58 -1.44
CA ARG A 107 -1.81 -10.18 -1.16
C ARG A 107 -2.95 -9.20 -1.42
N ALA A 108 -2.78 -7.93 -1.05
CA ALA A 108 -3.77 -6.89 -1.29
C ALA A 108 -3.99 -6.66 -2.79
N ILE A 109 -2.93 -6.56 -3.59
CA ILE A 109 -3.03 -6.41 -5.04
C ILE A 109 -3.68 -7.64 -5.69
N ALA A 110 -3.27 -8.85 -5.30
CA ALA A 110 -3.84 -10.09 -5.81
C ALA A 110 -5.34 -10.21 -5.52
N SER A 111 -5.80 -9.68 -4.39
CA SER A 111 -7.21 -9.73 -3.99
C SER A 111 -8.17 -8.90 -4.86
N PHE A 112 -7.66 -8.03 -5.75
CA PHE A 112 -8.49 -7.32 -6.73
C PHE A 112 -8.95 -8.20 -7.89
N ASN A 113 -8.32 -9.36 -8.10
CA ASN A 113 -8.81 -10.34 -9.06
C ASN A 113 -9.83 -11.23 -8.31
N PRO A 114 -11.12 -11.21 -8.66
CA PRO A 114 -12.07 -12.11 -8.03
C PRO A 114 -11.66 -13.55 -8.33
N VAL A 115 -11.59 -14.38 -7.28
CA VAL A 115 -11.66 -15.83 -7.43
C VAL A 115 -13.09 -16.10 -7.91
N GLY A 116 -13.30 -16.08 -9.23
CA GLY A 116 -14.64 -16.09 -9.81
C GLY A 116 -14.74 -15.86 -11.32
N SER A 117 -13.65 -15.68 -12.07
CA SER A 117 -13.69 -15.82 -13.53
C SER A 117 -13.72 -17.30 -13.95
N ASN A 118 -14.71 -18.05 -13.46
CA ASN A 118 -15.06 -19.34 -14.06
C ASN A 118 -15.79 -19.04 -15.37
N GLY A 119 -15.24 -19.54 -16.47
CA GLY A 119 -15.81 -19.40 -17.79
C GLY A 119 -17.28 -19.79 -17.79
N VAL A 120 -18.14 -18.82 -18.08
CA VAL A 120 -19.52 -19.11 -18.47
C VAL A 120 -19.42 -19.62 -19.91
N HIS A 121 -19.49 -20.93 -20.08
CA HIS A 121 -19.82 -21.56 -21.34
C HIS A 121 -21.09 -20.88 -21.89
N ARG A 122 -20.97 -20.19 -23.03
CA ARG A 122 -22.14 -19.91 -23.86
C ARG A 122 -22.64 -21.24 -24.40
N THR A 123 -23.64 -21.84 -23.75
CA THR A 123 -24.55 -22.75 -24.43
C THR A 123 -25.60 -21.88 -25.12
N VAL A 124 -25.34 -21.60 -26.40
CA VAL A 124 -26.40 -21.26 -27.35
C VAL A 124 -27.22 -22.53 -27.55
N HIS A 125 -28.49 -22.52 -27.13
CA HIS A 125 -29.48 -23.47 -27.62
C HIS A 125 -30.32 -22.79 -28.70
N ASN A 126 -30.52 -23.58 -29.75
CA ASN A 126 -31.12 -23.33 -31.06
C ASN A 126 -32.31 -22.36 -31.12
#